data_AF-A0A8S2S964-F1
#
_entry.id   AF-A0A8S2S964-F1
#
_cell.length_a   1.000
_cell.length_b   1.000
_cell.length_c   1.000
_cell.angle_alpha   90.00
_cell.angle_beta   90.00
_cell.angle_gamma   90.00
#
_symmetry.space_group_name_H-M   'P 1'
#
loop_
_entity.id
_entity.type
_entity.pdbx_description
1 polymer ?
#
loop_
_entity_poly.entity_id
_entity_poly.type
_entity_poly.pdbx_seq_one_letter_code
_entity_poly.pdbx_strand_id
1 'polypeptide(L)'
;LVQDDEPLADLTQVVDVFLEQNLIQQCTAFLLDALKNNREDQGHLQTRLLEMNLMQAPQYEAIVICSSSEVLMNFIFEVGGSQMKSLYDSELAKQPKDSSLISIPSSGEIQSKTLYFLPWKPHTDMNLLRQSIEKFVSDAIQQLLNDNLHTIAFPAIGCGKSGCSVDIVAKSMVDEGNRQSKLHKDISISFIIQPERTDIFDKFKKYIDSLQVADRGTARAEIEPKISTAIENGLIEVEKGDITKQS
;
A
#
# COMPACT_ATOMS: atom_id res chain seq x y z
N LEU A 1 -30.53 10.75 42.22
CA LEU A 1 -30.84 9.63 41.32
C LEU A 1 -30.25 10.02 39.97
N VAL A 2 -29.01 9.63 39.72
CA VAL A 2 -28.39 9.78 38.41
C VAL A 2 -29.06 8.72 37.55
N GLN A 3 -29.74 9.13 36.49
CA GLN A 3 -30.25 8.20 35.48
C GLN A 3 -29.02 7.60 34.79
N ASP A 4 -28.83 6.30 34.97
CA ASP A 4 -27.95 5.52 34.13
C ASP A 4 -28.58 5.53 32.73
N ASP A 5 -28.02 6.33 31.82
CA ASP A 5 -28.39 6.33 30.42
C ASP A 5 -28.10 4.93 29.84
N GLU A 6 -29.16 4.14 29.71
CA GLU A 6 -29.16 2.84 29.04
C GLU A 6 -28.70 3.06 27.58
N PRO A 7 -27.67 2.34 27.09
CA PRO A 7 -27.11 2.59 25.77
C PRO A 7 -28.17 2.39 24.67
N LEU A 8 -28.37 3.42 23.85
CA LEU A 8 -29.47 3.56 22.88
C LEU A 8 -29.52 2.48 21.77
N ALA A 9 -28.50 1.63 21.63
CA ALA A 9 -28.50 0.49 20.73
C ALA A 9 -27.50 -0.59 21.19
N ASP A 10 -27.85 -1.86 20.99
CA ASP A 10 -26.92 -2.98 21.18
C ASP A 10 -25.82 -2.92 20.11
N LEU A 11 -24.56 -3.04 20.54
CA LEU A 11 -23.37 -3.06 19.68
C LEU A 11 -23.49 -4.09 18.55
N THR A 12 -24.11 -5.24 18.85
CA THR A 12 -24.35 -6.30 17.86
C THR A 12 -25.25 -5.83 16.73
N GLN A 13 -26.32 -5.09 17.05
CA GLN A 13 -27.26 -4.56 16.05
C GLN A 13 -26.60 -3.53 15.14
N VAL A 14 -25.72 -2.68 15.69
CA VAL A 14 -24.97 -1.70 14.90
C VAL A 14 -24.02 -2.40 13.93
N VAL A 15 -23.33 -3.45 14.38
CA VAL A 15 -22.47 -4.29 13.53
C VAL A 15 -23.28 -4.96 12.42
N ASP A 16 -24.43 -5.54 12.75
CA ASP A 16 -25.27 -6.22 11.76
C ASP A 16 -25.78 -5.23 10.69
N VAL A 17 -26.14 -3.98 11.05
CA VAL A 17 -26.49 -2.93 10.07
C VAL A 17 -25.32 -2.59 9.15
N PHE A 18 -24.11 -2.44 9.67
CA PHE A 18 -22.94 -2.19 8.82
C PHE A 18 -22.67 -3.36 7.87
N LEU A 19 -22.82 -4.59 8.34
CA LEU A 19 -22.63 -5.81 7.53
C LEU A 19 -23.70 -5.95 6.45
N GLU A 20 -24.97 -5.69 6.78
CA GLU A 20 -26.09 -5.70 5.82
C GLU A 20 -25.91 -4.67 4.69
N GLN A 21 -25.25 -3.55 4.99
CA GLN A 21 -24.92 -2.50 4.01
C GLN A 21 -23.54 -2.70 3.35
N ASN A 22 -22.84 -3.80 3.63
CA ASN A 22 -21.48 -4.09 3.14
C ASN A 22 -20.43 -2.99 3.49
N LEU A 23 -20.62 -2.29 4.60
CA LEU A 23 -19.78 -1.20 5.08
C LEU A 23 -18.67 -1.71 6.02
N ILE A 24 -17.86 -2.65 5.53
CA ILE A 24 -16.91 -3.40 6.36
C ILE A 24 -15.84 -2.50 7.00
N GLN A 25 -15.34 -1.48 6.30
CA GLN A 25 -14.32 -0.56 6.83
C GLN A 25 -14.86 0.35 7.93
N GLN A 26 -16.09 0.84 7.77
CA GLN A 26 -16.78 1.64 8.78
C GLN A 26 -17.13 0.77 9.99
N CYS A 27 -17.51 -0.49 9.77
CA CYS A 27 -17.73 -1.48 10.83
C CYS A 27 -16.45 -1.76 11.63
N THR A 28 -15.31 -1.95 10.95
CA THR A 28 -14.00 -2.16 11.58
C THR A 28 -13.59 -0.95 12.42
N ALA A 29 -13.69 0.27 11.89
CA ALA A 29 -13.35 1.49 12.63
C ALA A 29 -14.25 1.69 13.86
N PHE A 30 -15.55 1.41 13.71
CA PHE A 30 -16.51 1.43 14.80
C PHE A 30 -16.17 0.40 15.89
N LEU A 31 -15.89 -0.85 15.52
CA LEU A 31 -15.54 -1.91 16.47
C LEU A 31 -14.20 -1.67 17.16
N LEU A 32 -13.20 -1.09 16.48
CA LEU A 32 -11.92 -0.72 17.11
C LEU A 32 -12.11 0.30 18.24
N ASP A 33 -12.98 1.30 18.06
CA ASP A 33 -13.28 2.28 19.11
C ASP A 33 -14.19 1.70 20.21
N ALA A 34 -15.17 0.88 19.84
CA ALA A 34 -16.11 0.26 20.78
C ALA A 34 -15.44 -0.80 21.67
N LEU A 35 -14.45 -1.53 21.16
CA LEU A 35 -13.75 -2.62 21.85
C LEU A 35 -12.45 -2.19 22.54
N LYS A 36 -12.10 -0.89 22.54
CA LYS A 36 -10.83 -0.36 23.07
C LYS A 36 -10.54 -0.68 24.54
N ASN A 37 -11.58 -0.97 25.32
CA ASN A 37 -11.46 -1.31 26.74
C ASN A 37 -11.30 -2.82 27.00
N ASN A 38 -11.28 -3.65 25.95
CA ASN A 38 -11.04 -5.10 25.99
C ASN A 38 -11.84 -5.84 27.06
N ARG A 39 -13.15 -5.60 27.14
CA ARG A 39 -14.00 -6.25 28.14
C ARG A 39 -14.28 -7.70 27.76
N GLU A 40 -14.24 -8.61 28.74
CA GLU A 40 -14.42 -10.06 28.52
C GLU A 40 -15.80 -10.43 27.95
N ASP A 41 -16.83 -9.64 28.27
CA ASP A 41 -18.21 -9.82 27.78
C ASP A 41 -18.37 -9.50 26.28
N GLN A 42 -17.35 -8.88 25.65
CA GLN A 42 -17.36 -8.49 24.23
C GLN A 42 -16.56 -9.44 23.33
N GLY A 43 -16.12 -10.61 23.83
CA GLY A 43 -15.24 -11.53 23.09
C GLY A 43 -15.76 -11.94 21.69
N HIS A 44 -17.07 -12.10 21.54
CA HIS A 44 -17.68 -12.45 20.25
C HIS A 44 -17.53 -11.33 19.18
N LEU A 45 -17.59 -10.06 19.58
CA LEU A 45 -17.36 -8.91 18.68
C LEU A 45 -15.89 -8.77 18.32
N GLN A 46 -14.97 -9.16 19.22
CA GLN A 46 -13.54 -9.22 18.93
C GLN A 46 -13.24 -10.29 17.88
N THR A 47 -13.87 -11.47 17.97
CA THR A 47 -13.76 -12.50 16.93
C THR A 47 -14.30 -12.01 15.60
N ARG A 48 -15.45 -11.32 15.57
CA ARG A 48 -15.97 -10.73 14.33
C ARG A 48 -15.09 -9.62 13.76
N LEU A 49 -14.49 -8.77 14.60
CA LEU A 49 -13.51 -7.77 14.17
C LEU A 49 -12.28 -8.45 13.54
N LEU A 50 -11.79 -9.52 14.16
CA LEU A 50 -10.68 -10.31 13.62
C LEU A 50 -11.05 -10.94 12.28
N GLU A 51 -12.20 -11.59 12.18
CA GLU A 51 -12.71 -12.16 10.93
C GLU A 51 -12.89 -11.10 9.84
N MET A 52 -13.42 -9.92 10.19
CA MET A 52 -13.53 -8.79 9.25
C MET A 52 -12.19 -8.21 8.85
N ASN A 53 -11.20 -8.14 9.75
CA ASN A 53 -9.83 -7.72 9.41
C ASN A 53 -9.12 -8.75 8.52
N LEU A 54 -9.41 -10.04 8.69
CA LEU A 54 -8.88 -11.12 7.86
C LEU A 54 -9.62 -11.26 6.51
N MET A 55 -10.90 -10.85 6.44
CA MET A 55 -11.73 -10.86 5.22
C MET A 55 -11.71 -9.54 4.45
N GLN A 56 -11.36 -8.42 5.09
CA GLN A 56 -10.93 -7.22 4.40
C GLN A 56 -9.72 -7.62 3.57
N ALA A 57 -9.90 -7.58 2.25
CA ALA A 57 -8.97 -8.04 1.24
C ALA A 57 -7.49 -7.71 1.56
N PRO A 58 -6.55 -8.46 0.96
CA PRO A 58 -5.19 -7.99 0.77
C PRO A 58 -5.04 -6.46 0.81
N GLN A 59 -4.31 -5.92 1.79
CA GLN A 59 -4.15 -4.46 1.97
C GLN A 59 -3.79 -3.79 0.64
N TYR A 60 -3.05 -4.52 -0.20
CA TYR A 60 -2.81 -4.22 -1.60
C TYR A 60 -3.10 -5.45 -2.44
N GLU A 61 -3.82 -5.28 -3.53
CA GLU A 61 -4.04 -6.36 -4.50
C GLU A 61 -2.75 -6.69 -5.25
N ALA A 62 -1.92 -5.69 -5.54
CA ALA A 62 -0.60 -5.89 -6.13
C ALA A 62 0.51 -5.21 -5.32
N ILE A 63 1.65 -5.89 -5.21
CA ILE A 63 2.88 -5.32 -4.64
C ILE A 63 3.98 -5.30 -5.70
N VAL A 64 4.62 -4.15 -5.86
CA VAL A 64 5.73 -3.97 -6.78
C VAL A 64 7.05 -4.36 -6.11
N ILE A 65 7.85 -5.19 -6.77
CA ILE A 65 9.18 -5.61 -6.31
C ILE A 65 10.22 -5.18 -7.36
N CYS A 66 11.25 -4.45 -6.93
CA CYS A 66 12.38 -4.16 -7.82
C CYS A 66 13.24 -5.42 -7.95
N SER A 67 13.17 -6.10 -9.09
CA SER A 67 13.88 -7.38 -9.32
C SER A 67 15.40 -7.24 -9.38
N SER A 68 15.90 -6.00 -9.48
CA SER A 68 17.33 -5.68 -9.37
C SER A 68 17.81 -5.50 -7.93
N SER A 69 16.91 -5.54 -6.94
CA SER A 69 17.24 -5.46 -5.51
C SER A 69 17.35 -6.86 -4.91
N GLU A 70 18.57 -7.35 -4.71
CA GLU A 70 18.80 -8.67 -4.11
C GLU A 70 18.18 -8.79 -2.70
N VAL A 71 18.22 -7.72 -1.91
CA VAL A 71 17.63 -7.70 -0.57
C VAL A 71 16.12 -7.92 -0.61
N LEU A 72 15.42 -7.22 -1.51
CA LEU A 72 13.96 -7.37 -1.64
C LEU A 72 13.60 -8.73 -2.24
N MET A 73 14.37 -9.21 -3.22
CA MET A 73 14.15 -10.52 -3.84
C MET A 73 14.31 -11.67 -2.84
N ASN A 74 15.42 -11.69 -2.09
CA ASN A 74 15.67 -12.73 -1.09
C ASN A 74 14.59 -12.75 -0.02
N PHE A 75 14.19 -11.56 0.45
CA PHE A 75 13.12 -11.43 1.43
C PHE A 75 11.78 -11.99 0.90
N ILE A 76 11.37 -11.60 -0.31
CA ILE A 76 10.10 -12.06 -0.88
C ILE A 76 10.11 -13.58 -1.11
N PHE A 77 11.25 -14.17 -1.47
CA PHE A 77 11.36 -15.62 -1.58
C PHE A 77 11.36 -16.34 -0.23
N GLU A 78 11.82 -15.69 0.83
CA GLU A 78 11.73 -16.23 2.19
C GLU A 78 10.28 -16.26 2.67
N VAL A 79 9.57 -15.13 2.57
CA VAL A 79 8.18 -14.99 3.06
C VAL A 79 7.15 -15.61 2.13
N GLY A 80 7.43 -15.62 0.83
CA GLY A 80 6.62 -16.31 -0.19
C GLY A 80 6.72 -17.83 -0.12
N GLY A 81 7.71 -18.36 0.61
CA GLY A 81 7.95 -19.79 0.75
C GLY A 81 8.61 -20.44 -0.47
N SER A 82 8.80 -21.76 -0.39
CA SER A 82 9.61 -22.53 -1.34
C SER A 82 9.12 -22.50 -2.80
N GLN A 83 7.84 -22.23 -3.03
CA GLN A 83 7.22 -22.21 -4.37
C GLN A 83 7.48 -20.89 -5.11
N MET A 84 7.63 -19.78 -4.38
CA MET A 84 7.72 -18.43 -4.96
C MET A 84 8.91 -18.28 -5.90
N LYS A 85 10.08 -18.79 -5.48
CA LYS A 85 11.31 -18.74 -6.29
C LYS A 85 11.19 -19.57 -7.57
N SER A 86 10.68 -20.79 -7.46
CA SER A 86 10.51 -21.67 -8.64
C SER A 86 9.52 -21.09 -9.65
N LEU A 87 8.46 -20.43 -9.17
CA LEU A 87 7.49 -19.76 -10.04
C LEU A 87 8.12 -18.55 -10.74
N TYR A 88 8.91 -17.76 -10.02
CA TYR A 88 9.68 -16.66 -10.59
C TYR A 88 10.67 -17.11 -11.66
N ASP A 89 11.46 -18.12 -11.38
CA ASP A 89 12.43 -18.66 -12.33
C ASP A 89 11.73 -19.23 -13.58
N SER A 90 10.55 -19.84 -13.41
CA SER A 90 9.74 -20.35 -14.52
C SER A 90 9.19 -19.24 -15.40
N GLU A 91 8.64 -18.17 -14.82
CA GLU A 91 8.13 -17.03 -15.59
C GLU A 91 9.28 -16.26 -16.26
N LEU A 92 10.40 -16.09 -15.58
CA LEU A 92 11.59 -15.45 -16.14
C LEU A 92 12.11 -16.21 -17.38
N ALA A 93 12.05 -17.54 -17.38
CA ALA A 93 12.47 -18.37 -18.52
C ALA A 93 11.54 -18.25 -19.75
N LYS A 94 10.27 -17.83 -19.56
CA LYS A 94 9.31 -17.64 -20.65
C LYS A 94 9.45 -16.27 -21.33
N GLN A 95 10.08 -15.31 -20.66
CA GLN A 95 10.18 -13.94 -21.14
C GLN A 95 11.34 -13.76 -22.15
N PRO A 96 11.22 -12.80 -23.09
CA PRO A 96 12.35 -12.37 -23.91
C PRO A 96 13.51 -11.89 -23.01
N LYS A 97 14.76 -12.03 -23.48
CA LYS A 97 15.97 -11.62 -22.73
C LYS A 97 16.01 -10.12 -22.36
N ASP A 98 15.13 -9.31 -22.93
CA ASP A 98 14.92 -7.91 -22.52
C ASP A 98 13.74 -7.80 -21.54
N SER A 99 14.08 -7.87 -20.25
CA SER A 99 13.62 -6.98 -19.19
C SER A 99 12.13 -6.58 -19.22
N SER A 100 11.26 -7.58 -19.28
CA SER A 100 9.81 -7.38 -19.15
C SER A 100 9.38 -7.61 -17.70
N LEU A 101 8.35 -6.89 -17.28
CA LEU A 101 7.68 -7.09 -16.00
C LEU A 101 7.25 -8.54 -15.85
N ILE A 102 7.44 -9.13 -14.67
CA ILE A 102 6.96 -10.48 -14.34
C ILE A 102 5.84 -10.35 -13.29
N SER A 103 4.67 -10.91 -13.58
CA SER A 103 3.53 -10.99 -12.66
C SER A 103 3.42 -12.39 -12.08
N ILE A 104 3.34 -12.50 -10.76
CA ILE A 104 3.30 -13.78 -10.04
C ILE A 104 2.26 -13.71 -8.92
N PRO A 105 1.33 -14.67 -8.82
CA PRO A 105 0.41 -14.73 -7.69
C PRO A 105 1.18 -14.90 -6.36
N SER A 106 0.73 -14.18 -5.33
CA SER A 106 1.35 -14.24 -4.01
C SER A 106 1.15 -15.62 -3.35
N SER A 107 2.08 -16.02 -2.49
CA SER A 107 2.02 -17.26 -1.70
C SER A 107 2.63 -17.06 -0.33
N GLY A 108 2.54 -18.07 0.54
CA GLY A 108 3.10 -18.01 1.89
C GLY A 108 2.37 -17.00 2.77
N GLU A 109 3.11 -16.15 3.46
CA GLU A 109 2.58 -15.13 4.39
C GLU A 109 2.30 -13.78 3.69
N ILE A 110 2.51 -13.69 2.38
CA ILE A 110 2.32 -12.47 1.61
C ILE A 110 0.83 -12.19 1.45
N GLN A 111 0.35 -11.11 2.06
CA GLN A 111 -1.07 -10.73 2.08
C GLN A 111 -1.51 -9.93 0.84
N SER A 112 -0.83 -10.04 -0.32
CA SER A 112 -1.27 -9.47 -1.61
C SER A 112 -1.95 -10.50 -2.50
N LYS A 113 -2.65 -10.09 -3.57
CA LYS A 113 -3.11 -11.05 -4.60
C LYS A 113 -1.96 -11.43 -5.54
N THR A 114 -1.18 -10.45 -5.96
CA THR A 114 -0.10 -10.64 -6.93
C THR A 114 1.13 -9.78 -6.62
N LEU A 115 2.28 -10.22 -7.13
CA LEU A 115 3.56 -9.54 -7.07
C LEU A 115 4.01 -9.17 -8.48
N TYR A 116 4.38 -7.90 -8.67
CA TYR A 116 4.95 -7.40 -9.92
C TYR A 116 6.44 -7.17 -9.77
N PHE A 117 7.24 -8.04 -10.39
CA PHE A 117 8.68 -7.94 -10.42
C PHE A 117 9.11 -7.08 -11.60
N LEU A 118 9.57 -5.87 -11.33
CA LEU A 118 10.04 -4.93 -12.34
C LEU A 118 11.55 -4.72 -12.22
N PRO A 119 12.32 -4.90 -13.31
CA PRO A 119 13.72 -4.54 -13.33
C PRO A 119 13.89 -3.01 -13.36
N TRP A 120 14.76 -2.49 -12.52
CA TRP A 120 15.11 -1.06 -12.51
C TRP A 120 16.53 -0.85 -12.03
N LYS A 121 17.25 0.08 -12.65
CA LYS A 121 18.63 0.42 -12.29
C LYS A 121 18.78 1.94 -12.14
N PRO A 122 19.64 2.40 -11.21
CA PRO A 122 19.90 3.82 -11.05
C PRO A 122 20.65 4.40 -12.24
N HIS A 123 20.37 5.66 -12.56
CA HIS A 123 21.05 6.44 -13.58
C HIS A 123 21.77 7.64 -12.95
N THR A 124 22.97 7.95 -13.44
CA THR A 124 23.74 9.14 -13.03
C THR A 124 23.17 10.42 -13.61
N ASP A 125 22.63 10.35 -14.83
CA ASP A 125 21.95 11.48 -15.45
C ASP A 125 20.58 11.69 -14.80
N MET A 126 20.32 12.92 -14.35
CA MET A 126 19.13 13.25 -13.56
C MET A 126 17.83 13.18 -14.38
N ASN A 127 17.89 13.48 -15.68
CA ASN A 127 16.72 13.39 -16.56
C ASN A 127 16.40 11.93 -16.86
N LEU A 128 17.42 11.12 -17.17
CA LEU A 128 17.24 9.69 -17.37
C LEU A 128 16.79 8.99 -16.10
N LEU A 129 17.31 9.39 -14.93
CA LEU A 129 16.85 8.89 -13.64
C LEU A 129 15.36 9.16 -13.46
N ARG A 130 14.93 10.41 -13.64
CA ARG A 130 13.52 10.80 -13.57
C ARG A 130 12.65 9.99 -14.53
N GLN A 131 13.00 9.96 -15.82
CA GLN A 131 12.25 9.22 -16.85
C GLN A 131 12.15 7.72 -16.54
N SER A 132 13.24 7.12 -16.02
CA SER A 132 13.24 5.70 -15.66
C SER A 132 12.29 5.39 -14.51
N ILE A 133 12.14 6.31 -13.54
CA ILE A 133 11.25 6.17 -12.39
C ILE A 133 9.79 6.38 -12.83
N GLU A 134 9.54 7.40 -13.65
CA GLU A 134 8.21 7.64 -14.23
C GLU A 134 7.76 6.41 -15.04
N LYS A 135 8.66 5.84 -15.86
CA LYS A 135 8.40 4.61 -16.60
C LYS A 135 8.14 3.42 -15.68
N PHE A 136 8.91 3.25 -14.62
CA PHE A 136 8.74 2.16 -13.66
C PHE A 136 7.34 2.17 -13.01
N VAL A 137 6.87 3.34 -12.58
CA VAL A 137 5.52 3.50 -11.99
C VAL A 137 4.44 3.27 -13.05
N SER A 138 4.61 3.85 -14.25
CA SER A 138 3.71 3.62 -15.39
C SER A 138 3.55 2.14 -15.72
N ASP A 139 4.66 1.40 -15.92
CA ASP A 139 4.63 0.00 -16.35
C ASP A 139 3.90 -0.89 -15.31
N ALA A 140 4.13 -0.64 -14.02
CA ALA A 140 3.45 -1.37 -12.95
C ALA A 140 1.94 -1.09 -12.90
N ILE A 141 1.53 0.17 -13.09
CA ILE A 141 0.11 0.54 -13.12
C ILE A 141 -0.57 -0.01 -14.37
N GLN A 142 0.09 0.00 -15.53
CA GLN A 142 -0.46 -0.62 -16.72
C GLN A 142 -0.69 -2.12 -16.51
N GLN A 143 0.23 -2.81 -15.83
CA GLN A 143 -0.01 -4.21 -15.46
C GLN A 143 -1.19 -4.37 -14.50
N LEU A 144 -1.29 -3.51 -13.48
CA LEU A 144 -2.41 -3.51 -12.53
C LEU A 144 -3.76 -3.46 -13.25
N LEU A 145 -3.87 -2.55 -14.23
CA LEU A 145 -5.08 -2.37 -15.04
C LEU A 145 -5.34 -3.59 -15.93
N ASN A 146 -4.30 -4.16 -16.55
CA ASN A 146 -4.43 -5.38 -17.36
C ASN A 146 -4.95 -6.57 -16.54
N ASP A 147 -4.54 -6.65 -15.27
CA ASP A 147 -4.98 -7.69 -14.34
C ASP A 147 -6.34 -7.37 -13.68
N ASN A 148 -6.97 -6.22 -14.01
CA ASN A 148 -8.21 -5.72 -13.41
C ASN A 148 -8.15 -5.60 -11.88
N LEU A 149 -7.02 -5.08 -11.37
CA LEU A 149 -6.81 -4.78 -9.97
C LEU A 149 -6.85 -3.27 -9.72
N HIS A 150 -7.04 -2.87 -8.47
CA HIS A 150 -7.31 -1.49 -8.09
C HIS A 150 -6.32 -0.93 -7.06
N THR A 151 -5.71 -1.77 -6.22
CA THR A 151 -4.83 -1.30 -5.15
C THR A 151 -3.39 -1.80 -5.34
N ILE A 152 -2.42 -0.88 -5.37
CA ILE A 152 -1.01 -1.19 -5.62
C ILE A 152 -0.08 -0.53 -4.61
N ALA A 153 0.92 -1.28 -4.14
CA ALA A 153 1.99 -0.78 -3.29
C ALA A 153 3.34 -0.74 -4.01
N PHE A 154 4.05 0.37 -3.86
CA PHE A 154 5.37 0.63 -4.41
C PHE A 154 6.41 0.77 -3.27
N PRO A 155 7.57 0.11 -3.38
CA PRO A 155 8.69 0.33 -2.47
C PRO A 155 9.43 1.63 -2.85
N ALA A 156 10.18 2.20 -1.92
CA ALA A 156 11.08 3.34 -2.14
C ALA A 156 12.31 3.00 -3.01
N ILE A 157 12.10 2.77 -4.31
CA ILE A 157 13.18 2.36 -5.23
C ILE A 157 14.27 3.43 -5.33
N GLY A 158 15.54 3.04 -5.42
CA GLY A 158 16.63 4.00 -5.63
C GLY A 158 17.01 4.86 -4.42
N CYS A 159 16.26 4.82 -3.31
CA CYS A 159 16.61 5.52 -2.07
C CYS A 159 17.58 4.75 -1.15
N GLY A 160 18.17 3.66 -1.65
CA GLY A 160 19.16 2.86 -0.92
C GLY A 160 20.60 3.37 -1.11
N LYS A 161 21.57 2.46 -1.10
CA LYS A 161 23.00 2.76 -1.30
C LYS A 161 23.37 3.16 -2.74
N SER A 162 22.39 3.32 -3.62
CA SER A 162 22.54 3.63 -5.05
C SER A 162 23.03 5.06 -5.33
N GLY A 163 23.12 5.93 -4.32
CA GLY A 163 23.61 7.30 -4.47
C GLY A 163 22.65 8.23 -5.23
N CYS A 164 21.43 7.78 -5.52
CA CYS A 164 20.41 8.61 -6.16
C CYS A 164 19.94 9.71 -5.20
N SER A 165 19.56 10.85 -5.78
CA SER A 165 18.90 11.91 -5.01
C SER A 165 17.51 11.44 -4.57
N VAL A 166 17.32 11.25 -3.26
CA VAL A 166 16.04 10.89 -2.65
C VAL A 166 14.95 11.91 -3.02
N ASP A 167 15.30 13.20 -3.12
CA ASP A 167 14.37 14.25 -3.55
C ASP A 167 13.84 13.99 -4.98
N ILE A 168 14.72 13.62 -5.92
CA ILE A 168 14.30 13.34 -7.30
C ILE A 168 13.46 12.08 -7.37
N VAL A 169 13.87 11.03 -6.64
CA VAL A 169 13.12 9.78 -6.60
C VAL A 169 11.72 10.00 -6.06
N ALA A 170 11.61 10.56 -4.85
CA ALA A 170 10.34 10.77 -4.17
C ALA A 170 9.42 11.66 -5.00
N LYS A 171 9.95 12.77 -5.55
CA LYS A 171 9.17 13.66 -6.41
C LYS A 171 8.68 12.95 -7.67
N SER A 172 9.55 12.22 -8.37
CA SER A 172 9.20 11.57 -9.63
C SER A 172 8.16 10.46 -9.42
N MET A 173 8.29 9.66 -8.35
CA MET A 173 7.31 8.64 -8.01
C MET A 173 5.95 9.24 -7.66
N VAL A 174 5.92 10.28 -6.82
CA VAL A 174 4.68 10.94 -6.38
C VAL A 174 4.00 11.68 -7.53
N ASP A 175 4.75 12.43 -8.34
CA ASP A 175 4.20 13.14 -9.51
C ASP A 175 3.59 12.17 -10.52
N GLU A 176 4.28 11.06 -10.81
CA GLU A 176 3.79 10.06 -11.74
C GLU A 176 2.60 9.28 -11.18
N GLY A 177 2.64 8.88 -9.91
CA GLY A 177 1.50 8.26 -9.23
C GLY A 177 0.27 9.16 -9.27
N ASN A 178 0.44 10.46 -9.04
CA ASN A 178 -0.63 11.44 -9.16
C ASN A 178 -1.18 11.55 -10.57
N ARG A 179 -0.29 11.62 -11.57
CA ARG A 179 -0.72 11.63 -12.97
C ARG A 179 -1.56 10.39 -13.33
N GLN A 180 -1.14 9.22 -12.86
CA GLN A 180 -1.82 7.95 -13.13
C GLN A 180 -3.17 7.85 -12.39
N SER A 181 -3.23 8.26 -11.12
CA SER A 181 -4.49 8.30 -10.36
C SER A 181 -5.54 9.23 -10.98
N LYS A 182 -5.11 10.32 -11.64
CA LYS A 182 -6.02 11.22 -12.38
C LYS A 182 -6.53 10.60 -13.68
N LEU A 183 -5.73 9.73 -14.31
CA LEU A 183 -6.09 9.03 -15.54
C LEU A 183 -7.02 7.83 -15.27
N HIS A 184 -6.86 7.19 -14.11
CA HIS A 184 -7.54 5.96 -13.74
C HIS A 184 -8.25 6.15 -12.39
N LYS A 185 -9.56 6.39 -12.42
CA LYS A 185 -10.35 6.84 -11.26
C LYS A 185 -10.63 5.77 -10.20
N ASP A 186 -10.24 4.53 -10.47
CA ASP A 186 -10.54 3.39 -9.61
C ASP A 186 -9.25 2.75 -9.07
N ILE A 187 -8.13 3.50 -9.01
CA ILE A 187 -6.87 2.98 -8.46
C ILE A 187 -6.43 3.72 -7.19
N SER A 188 -5.89 2.94 -6.25
CA SER A 188 -5.21 3.41 -5.04
C SER A 188 -3.73 3.04 -5.11
N ILE A 189 -2.87 4.03 -4.91
CA ILE A 189 -1.41 3.90 -5.02
C ILE A 189 -0.81 4.19 -3.65
N SER A 190 -0.03 3.26 -3.11
CA SER A 190 0.67 3.45 -1.83
C SER A 190 2.17 3.35 -2.00
N PHE A 191 2.92 4.28 -1.39
CA PHE A 191 4.37 4.22 -1.29
C PHE A 191 4.77 3.72 0.10
N ILE A 192 5.44 2.57 0.15
CA ILE A 192 5.80 1.88 1.38
C ILE A 192 7.26 2.17 1.71
N ILE A 193 7.49 2.83 2.84
CA ILE A 193 8.81 3.25 3.31
C ILE A 193 9.15 2.51 4.59
N GLN A 194 10.35 1.92 4.64
CA GLN A 194 10.87 1.24 5.83
C GLN A 194 10.74 2.12 7.09
N PRO A 195 10.22 1.61 8.22
CA PRO A 195 9.94 2.43 9.40
C PRO A 195 11.15 3.21 9.93
N GLU A 196 12.34 2.64 9.82
CA GLU A 196 13.60 3.27 10.24
C GLU A 196 14.10 4.37 9.28
N ARG A 197 13.56 4.46 8.07
CA ARG A 197 13.93 5.44 7.03
C ARG A 197 13.02 6.67 7.07
N THR A 198 12.97 7.33 8.23
CA THR A 198 12.13 8.52 8.41
C THR A 198 12.55 9.67 7.49
N ASP A 199 13.84 9.79 7.17
CA ASP A 199 14.37 10.77 6.22
C ASP A 199 13.78 10.61 4.81
N ILE A 200 13.56 9.37 4.35
CA ILE A 200 12.92 9.08 3.07
C ILE A 200 11.41 9.33 3.18
N PHE A 201 10.78 8.88 4.27
CA PHE A 201 9.36 9.06 4.51
C PHE A 201 8.95 10.54 4.47
N ASP A 202 9.70 11.40 5.16
CA ASP A 202 9.44 12.84 5.21
C ASP A 202 9.51 13.50 3.82
N LYS A 203 10.34 12.98 2.92
CA LYS A 203 10.43 13.46 1.53
C LYS A 203 9.19 13.08 0.73
N PHE A 204 8.75 11.82 0.79
CA PHE A 204 7.52 11.38 0.13
C PHE A 204 6.31 12.14 0.69
N LYS A 205 6.20 12.23 2.01
CA LYS A 205 5.18 13.02 2.71
C LYS A 205 5.16 14.45 2.20
N LYS A 206 6.30 15.15 2.20
CA LYS A 206 6.40 16.53 1.72
C LYS A 206 5.86 16.70 0.30
N TYR A 207 6.18 15.78 -0.61
CA TYR A 207 5.69 15.87 -1.99
C TYR A 207 4.19 15.56 -2.08
N ILE A 208 3.69 14.59 -1.34
CA ILE A 208 2.25 14.29 -1.25
C ILE A 208 1.48 15.49 -0.68
N ASP A 209 1.93 16.07 0.43
CA ASP A 209 1.34 17.27 1.05
C ASP A 209 1.36 18.46 0.06
N SER A 210 2.41 18.58 -0.76
CA SER A 210 2.49 19.64 -1.77
C SER A 210 1.44 19.51 -2.88
N LEU A 211 0.95 18.29 -3.14
CA LEU A 211 -0.17 18.07 -4.05
C LEU A 211 -1.51 18.53 -3.44
N GLN A 212 -1.65 18.48 -2.11
CA GLN A 212 -2.84 18.97 -1.39
C GLN A 212 -2.97 20.49 -1.42
N VAL A 213 -1.85 21.23 -1.38
CA VAL A 213 -1.86 22.71 -1.36
C VAL A 213 -2.36 23.31 -2.68
N ALA A 214 -2.39 22.53 -3.77
CA ALA A 214 -2.99 22.95 -5.04
C ALA A 214 -4.53 22.97 -5.01
N ASP A 215 -5.17 22.42 -3.97
CA ASP A 215 -6.63 22.29 -3.85
C ASP A 215 -7.12 22.67 -2.42
N ARG A 216 -7.03 23.96 -2.10
CA ARG A 216 -7.50 24.72 -0.91
C ARG A 216 -7.59 24.05 0.49
N GLY A 217 -6.87 24.67 1.45
CA GLY A 217 -7.48 25.23 2.67
C GLY A 217 -7.52 24.40 3.97
N THR A 218 -6.50 24.60 4.82
CA THR A 218 -6.44 24.49 6.30
C THR A 218 -7.37 23.51 7.07
N ALA A 219 -6.78 22.52 7.77
CA ALA A 219 -7.04 22.21 9.19
C ALA A 219 -5.96 21.28 9.78
N ARG A 220 -5.94 21.20 11.11
CA ARG A 220 -4.83 20.89 12.03
C ARG A 220 -4.56 19.38 12.28
N ALA A 221 -3.32 19.13 12.74
CA ALA A 221 -2.80 18.00 13.52
C ALA A 221 -3.79 17.47 14.59
N GLU A 222 -3.77 16.22 15.08
CA GLU A 222 -2.65 15.31 15.35
C GLU A 222 -3.23 13.93 15.78
N ILE A 223 -2.88 12.87 15.06
CA ILE A 223 -2.57 11.47 15.47
C ILE A 223 -1.62 11.05 14.33
N GLU A 224 -0.53 10.30 14.53
CA GLU A 224 0.28 9.81 13.40
C GLU A 224 -0.19 8.42 12.91
N PRO A 225 -1.13 8.32 11.94
CA PRO A 225 -1.31 7.14 11.10
C PRO A 225 -1.03 7.45 9.61
N LYS A 226 -1.24 6.46 8.73
CA LYS A 226 -1.25 6.55 7.26
C LYS A 226 -1.49 7.97 6.74
N ILE A 227 -0.52 8.51 6.01
CA ILE A 227 -0.66 9.83 5.40
C ILE A 227 -1.21 9.63 4.01
N SER A 228 -2.53 9.76 3.92
CA SER A 228 -3.28 9.58 2.70
C SER A 228 -3.76 10.92 2.15
N THR A 229 -3.71 11.05 0.82
CA THR A 229 -4.36 12.15 0.11
C THR A 229 -5.37 11.57 -0.86
N ALA A 230 -6.64 11.88 -0.63
CA ALA A 230 -7.67 11.73 -1.65
C ALA A 230 -7.50 12.86 -2.67
N ILE A 231 -7.25 12.52 -3.94
CA ILE A 231 -7.16 13.49 -5.03
C ILE A 231 -8.34 13.24 -5.96
N GLU A 232 -9.46 13.94 -5.71
CA GLU A 232 -10.74 13.98 -6.47
C GLU A 232 -11.41 12.63 -6.84
N ASN A 233 -10.67 11.64 -7.34
CA ASN A 233 -11.10 10.33 -7.84
C ASN A 233 -10.01 9.23 -7.66
N GLY A 234 -9.13 9.31 -6.66
CA GLY A 234 -8.07 8.33 -6.44
C GLY A 234 -7.34 8.60 -5.12
N LEU A 235 -6.58 7.62 -4.63
CA LEU A 235 -5.90 7.70 -3.33
C LEU A 235 -4.39 7.52 -3.51
N ILE A 236 -3.61 8.48 -3.03
CA ILE A 236 -2.15 8.32 -2.90
C ILE A 236 -1.81 8.36 -1.43
N GLU A 237 -1.14 7.32 -0.97
CA GLU A 237 -0.73 7.21 0.43
C GLU A 237 0.78 7.03 0.54
N VAL A 238 1.34 7.56 1.62
CA VAL A 238 2.65 7.13 2.11
C VAL A 238 2.46 6.52 3.49
N GLU A 239 3.02 5.33 3.66
CA GLU A 239 2.96 4.58 4.90
C GLU A 239 4.38 4.22 5.35
N LYS A 240 4.64 4.42 6.65
CA LYS A 240 5.76 3.76 7.30
C LYS A 240 5.38 2.30 7.45
N GLY A 241 5.94 1.48 6.60
CA GLY A 241 5.62 0.07 6.53
C GLY A 241 6.88 -0.68 6.19
N ASP A 242 7.07 -1.80 6.85
CA ASP A 242 8.02 -2.75 6.36
C ASP A 242 7.28 -3.65 5.38
N ILE A 243 7.52 -3.46 4.07
CA ILE A 243 7.05 -4.46 3.07
C ILE A 243 7.58 -5.86 3.42
N THR A 244 8.58 -5.91 4.31
CA THR A 244 9.19 -7.11 4.84
C THR A 244 8.61 -7.65 6.15
N LYS A 245 7.60 -7.00 6.75
CA LYS A 245 6.90 -7.52 7.94
C LYS A 245 5.40 -7.18 7.87
N GLN A 246 4.66 -7.98 7.11
CA GLN A 246 3.23 -8.15 7.31
C GLN A 246 3.03 -9.47 8.07
N SER A 247 2.95 -9.37 9.39
CA SER A 247 2.68 -10.47 10.33
C SER A 247 1.45 -10.15 11.15
#